data_AF-V6M1S1-F1
#
_entry.id   AF-V6M1S1-F1
#
_cell.length_a   1.000
_cell.length_b   1.000
_cell.length_c   1.000
_cell.angle_alpha   90.00
_cell.angle_beta   90.00
_cell.angle_gamma   90.00
#
_symmetry.space_group_name_H-M   'P 1'
#
loop_
_entity.id
_entity.type
_entity.pdbx_description
1 polymer ?
#
loop_
_entity_poly.entity_id
_entity_poly.type
_entity_poly.pdbx_seq_one_letter_code
_entity_poly.pdbx_strand_id
1 'polypeptide(L)'
;MSNDHHIFAQQDEQRNVIENSGSIAIAGNAEMILQMNMIQLTEEDLSLISAFRPIIITRIEQITSSFYESILRVDKLKEIITKHTTVERLRLTLSNHVIEMFSGKIDEAFIQKRLKIALVHQKIGLPPKWYMGAFQNLQSTLLRIAHDMQNELPHYDRFIQAITKLLSFEQQLVLEAYEEKTREVEQKAKEIVEYQAHHDELTGLPNRRMFQNVLREAIARNEKKQTKFAVLMLDIDRFKLINDSLGHTYGDQFLQEVSQRLLACTEGYQASVARMGGDEFTLICEECPNRGAVTRLAENLVAAIEVPYHLKQNDFYVSASVGIAVYPDHGTNEEELLQKADQAMYEVKKNGKNGYRFFTSELDEHLHTKIELEADLRKAIQRQELVLYYQPQIQAGSNKMIGVEALARWNHPVKGILSPGVFIPIAEETGMIYEIGTWTLREACRQMREWHLAGGPLIPVSVNLSSQQFHQPNLIDYIREILAETGLEPKYLELEITESMMMDAKVSKSILQELDEFGVKISLDDFGTGYSSLSYLKQFPIHKLKIDRSFIADITKNVNDQAIVATIISMAKNLKMDVIAEGIETKDQLEFLTRNSCEEIQGYYFSRPLPAPQVEAAFFIPQRKEKNK
;
A
#
# COMPACT_ATOMS: atom_id res chain seq x y z
N MET A 1 64.44 83.17 18.66
CA MET A 1 63.26 83.36 19.53
C MET A 1 62.35 84.34 18.80
N SER A 2 61.10 83.91 18.60
CA SER A 2 59.86 84.70 18.41
C SER A 2 60.01 86.18 18.10
N ASN A 3 59.37 86.75 17.08
CA ASN A 3 57.99 86.57 16.65
C ASN A 3 57.85 87.51 15.45
N ASP A 4 57.17 87.13 14.38
CA ASP A 4 56.59 88.13 13.49
C ASP A 4 55.16 87.73 13.16
N HIS A 5 54.26 88.64 13.55
CA HIS A 5 52.85 88.58 13.29
C HIS A 5 52.49 89.74 12.38
N HIS A 6 51.73 89.37 11.35
CA HIS A 6 50.85 90.21 10.54
C HIS A 6 51.52 91.19 9.57
N ILE A 7 51.12 91.13 8.30
CA ILE A 7 49.98 91.87 7.75
C ILE A 7 49.53 91.16 6.46
N PHE A 8 48.22 90.94 6.31
CA PHE A 8 47.39 91.27 5.13
C PHE A 8 46.12 90.42 5.11
N ALA A 9 45.04 91.04 5.57
CA ALA A 9 43.65 90.66 5.31
C ALA A 9 43.11 91.51 4.15
N GLN A 10 42.09 90.98 3.47
CA GLN A 10 41.28 91.53 2.37
C GLN A 10 41.53 90.95 0.97
N GLN A 11 41.17 89.67 0.81
CA GLN A 11 40.45 89.13 -0.36
C GLN A 11 39.41 88.08 0.09
N ASP A 12 38.72 88.37 1.19
CA ASP A 12 37.53 87.66 1.66
C ASP A 12 36.29 88.28 1.00
N GLU A 13 35.76 87.67 -0.07
CA GLU A 13 34.32 87.76 -0.39
C GLU A 13 33.78 86.75 -1.43
N GLN A 14 34.57 85.77 -1.92
CA GLN A 14 34.07 84.72 -2.83
C GLN A 14 34.32 83.27 -2.37
N ARG A 15 34.70 83.05 -1.11
CA ARG A 15 34.96 81.69 -0.57
C ARG A 15 33.88 81.09 0.32
N ASN A 16 32.83 81.83 0.69
CA ASN A 16 31.85 81.39 1.69
C ASN A 16 30.51 80.91 1.13
N VAL A 17 30.50 79.84 0.33
CA VAL A 17 29.26 79.06 0.06
C VAL A 17 29.44 77.54 0.18
N ILE A 18 30.63 77.01 0.51
CA ILE A 18 30.85 75.55 0.61
C ILE A 18 30.88 75.02 2.05
N GLU A 19 30.87 75.87 3.07
CA GLU A 19 30.84 75.42 4.48
C GLU A 19 29.42 75.43 5.05
N ASN A 20 28.54 74.56 4.53
CA ASN A 20 27.40 74.06 5.29
C ASN A 20 26.85 72.76 4.69
N SER A 21 27.58 71.65 4.85
CA SER A 21 27.06 70.31 4.56
C SER A 21 27.29 69.40 5.76
N GLY A 22 26.20 69.10 6.47
CA GLY A 22 26.19 68.07 7.52
C GLY A 22 26.67 66.72 6.99
N SER A 23 27.39 65.98 7.83
CA SER A 23 27.96 64.67 7.56
C SER A 23 27.02 63.75 6.77
N ILE A 24 27.41 63.37 5.56
CA ILE A 24 26.71 62.40 4.74
C ILE A 24 27.05 61.01 5.26
N ALA A 25 26.08 60.35 5.90
CA ALA A 25 26.29 59.05 6.52
C ALA A 25 26.26 57.92 5.48
N ILE A 26 27.35 57.17 5.36
CA ILE A 26 27.40 55.86 4.70
C ILE A 26 27.11 54.81 5.79
N ALA A 27 25.97 54.13 5.70
CA ALA A 27 25.62 53.02 6.59
C ALA A 27 25.43 51.75 5.75
N GLY A 28 26.38 50.82 5.85
CA GLY A 28 26.34 49.54 5.14
C GLY A 28 27.07 48.45 5.92
N ASN A 29 26.70 47.18 5.68
CA ASN A 29 27.45 46.02 6.19
C ASN A 29 28.89 46.04 5.61
N ALA A 30 29.85 45.37 6.26
CA ALA A 30 31.26 45.36 5.87
C ALA A 30 31.48 45.01 4.38
N GLU A 31 30.65 44.13 3.84
CA GLU A 31 30.67 43.75 2.42
C GLU A 31 30.24 44.89 1.47
N MET A 32 29.23 45.68 1.86
CA MET A 32 28.77 46.83 1.06
C MET A 32 29.81 47.95 1.01
N ILE A 33 30.55 48.16 2.11
CA ILE A 33 31.67 49.09 2.14
C ILE A 33 32.77 48.65 1.16
N LEU A 34 33.05 47.33 1.08
CA LEU A 34 33.99 46.79 0.10
C LEU A 34 33.51 46.98 -1.35
N GLN A 35 32.22 46.78 -1.62
CA GLN A 35 31.63 47.01 -2.94
C GLN A 35 31.73 48.49 -3.37
N MET A 36 31.41 49.43 -2.47
CA MET A 36 31.56 50.87 -2.73
C MET A 36 33.01 51.26 -2.98
N ASN A 37 33.95 50.71 -2.20
CA ASN A 37 35.38 50.94 -2.37
C ASN A 37 35.90 50.42 -3.72
N MET A 38 35.40 49.26 -4.18
CA MET A 38 35.80 48.66 -5.47
C MET A 38 35.47 49.59 -6.66
N ILE A 39 34.32 50.25 -6.63
CA ILE A 39 33.90 51.21 -7.67
C ILE A 39 34.33 52.65 -7.37
N GLN A 40 35.06 52.87 -6.28
CA GLN A 40 35.52 54.18 -5.81
C GLN A 40 34.38 55.19 -5.65
N LEU A 41 33.22 54.76 -5.13
CA LEU A 41 32.10 55.64 -4.81
C LEU A 41 32.34 56.32 -3.46
N THR A 42 32.62 57.62 -3.47
CA THR A 42 33.04 58.39 -2.28
C THR A 42 31.93 59.29 -1.72
N GLU A 43 32.14 59.83 -0.52
CA GLU A 43 31.26 60.88 0.04
C GLU A 43 31.24 62.16 -0.83
N GLU A 44 32.34 62.47 -1.52
CA GLU A 44 32.38 63.58 -2.48
C GLU A 44 31.47 63.31 -3.68
N ASP A 45 31.46 62.08 -4.21
CA ASP A 45 30.56 61.67 -5.28
C ASP A 45 29.09 61.81 -4.84
N LEU A 46 28.75 61.38 -3.62
CA LEU A 46 27.39 61.50 -3.07
C LEU A 46 26.98 62.96 -2.82
N SER A 47 27.92 63.80 -2.38
CA SER A 47 27.72 65.25 -2.23
C SER A 47 27.41 65.90 -3.57
N LEU A 48 28.20 65.57 -4.60
CA LEU A 48 27.99 66.04 -5.97
C LEU A 48 26.61 65.62 -6.48
N ILE A 49 26.23 64.34 -6.32
CA ILE A 49 24.91 63.84 -6.73
C ILE A 49 23.78 64.59 -6.02
N SER A 50 23.92 64.85 -4.72
CA SER A 50 22.93 65.59 -3.93
C SER A 50 22.69 67.01 -4.44
N ALA A 51 23.75 67.70 -4.89
CA ALA A 51 23.65 69.04 -5.45
C ALA A 51 22.77 69.09 -6.72
N PHE A 52 22.67 67.97 -7.46
CA PHE A 52 21.83 67.87 -8.68
C PHE A 52 20.38 67.47 -8.42
N ARG A 53 20.01 67.19 -7.16
CA ARG A 53 18.65 66.78 -6.81
C ARG A 53 17.55 67.76 -7.25
N PRO A 54 17.67 69.10 -7.07
CA PRO A 54 16.62 70.03 -7.47
C PRO A 54 16.34 69.97 -8.98
N ILE A 55 17.38 69.83 -9.79
CA ILE A 55 17.30 69.71 -11.24
C ILE A 55 16.55 68.43 -11.62
N ILE A 56 16.91 67.29 -11.02
CA ILE A 56 16.24 66.01 -11.26
C ILE A 56 14.75 66.08 -10.92
N ILE A 57 14.39 66.76 -9.84
CA ILE A 57 12.98 66.96 -9.45
C ILE A 57 12.22 67.70 -10.57
N THR A 58 12.79 68.74 -11.17
CA THR A 58 12.13 69.47 -12.28
C THR A 58 11.96 68.63 -13.56
N ARG A 59 12.75 67.56 -13.72
CA ARG A 59 12.78 66.69 -14.91
C ARG A 59 12.18 65.31 -14.66
N ILE A 60 11.62 65.04 -13.48
CA ILE A 60 11.22 63.69 -13.06
C ILE A 60 10.12 63.10 -13.95
N GLU A 61 9.18 63.92 -14.42
CA GLU A 61 8.12 63.49 -15.34
C GLU A 61 8.70 63.07 -16.69
N GLN A 62 9.68 63.80 -17.21
CA GLN A 62 10.39 63.48 -18.44
C GLN A 62 11.18 62.16 -18.30
N ILE A 63 11.87 61.97 -17.17
CA ILE A 63 12.65 60.75 -16.87
C ILE A 63 11.72 59.53 -16.84
N THR A 64 10.66 59.58 -16.04
CA THR A 64 9.75 58.45 -15.85
C THR A 64 8.92 58.15 -17.09
N SER A 65 8.50 59.17 -17.85
CA SER A 65 7.81 58.97 -19.13
C SER A 65 8.71 58.26 -20.15
N SER A 66 9.94 58.76 -20.36
CA SER A 66 10.93 58.14 -21.25
C SER A 66 11.23 56.68 -20.87
N PHE A 67 11.36 56.40 -19.57
CA PHE A 67 11.61 55.04 -19.08
C PHE A 67 10.44 54.10 -19.41
N TYR A 68 9.21 54.42 -19.02
CA TYR A 68 8.07 53.53 -19.24
C TYR A 68 7.64 53.45 -20.71
N GLU A 69 7.83 54.50 -21.52
CA GLU A 69 7.65 54.40 -22.98
C GLU A 69 8.61 53.38 -23.60
N SER A 70 9.86 53.33 -23.14
CA SER A 70 10.83 52.34 -23.64
C SER A 70 10.46 50.91 -23.26
N ILE A 71 9.96 50.71 -22.03
CA ILE A 71 9.59 49.39 -21.50
C ILE A 71 8.31 48.86 -22.13
N LEU A 72 7.30 49.72 -22.32
CA LEU A 72 6.00 49.34 -22.86
C LEU A 72 6.03 49.02 -24.37
N ARG A 73 7.13 49.34 -25.07
CA ARG A 73 7.38 48.88 -26.45
C ARG A 73 7.68 47.38 -26.54
N VAL A 74 8.07 46.76 -25.43
CA VAL A 74 8.30 45.31 -25.37
C VAL A 74 7.00 44.64 -24.95
N ASP A 75 6.32 43.98 -25.89
CA ASP A 75 4.99 43.38 -25.67
C ASP A 75 4.93 42.49 -24.42
N LYS A 76 5.97 41.67 -24.22
CA LYS A 76 6.08 40.80 -23.05
C LYS A 76 6.13 41.56 -21.72
N LEU A 77 6.81 42.71 -21.68
CA LEU A 77 6.86 43.54 -20.47
C LEU A 77 5.55 44.29 -20.25
N LYS A 78 4.93 44.78 -21.33
CA LYS A 78 3.61 45.40 -21.28
C LYS A 78 2.56 44.44 -20.71
N GLU A 79 2.56 43.19 -21.12
CA GLU A 79 1.67 42.15 -20.60
C GLU A 79 1.90 41.91 -19.09
N ILE A 80 3.15 41.65 -18.69
CA ILE A 80 3.50 41.41 -17.27
C ILE A 80 3.10 42.60 -16.40
N ILE A 81 3.42 43.82 -16.83
CA ILE A 81 3.12 45.04 -16.06
C ILE A 81 1.62 45.23 -15.90
N THR A 82 0.87 45.20 -17.01
CA THR A 82 -0.59 45.48 -17.00
C THR A 82 -1.39 44.41 -16.26
N LYS A 83 -0.88 43.19 -16.17
CA LYS A 83 -1.47 42.10 -15.38
C LYS A 83 -1.35 42.31 -13.86
N HIS A 84 -0.28 42.96 -13.41
CA HIS A 84 0.05 43.03 -11.97
C HIS A 84 -0.07 44.42 -11.34
N THR A 85 -0.07 45.51 -12.14
CA THR A 85 -0.14 46.89 -11.63
C THR A 85 -0.52 47.90 -12.72
N THR A 86 -0.72 49.17 -12.35
CA THR A 86 -0.88 50.28 -13.30
C THR A 86 0.45 50.96 -13.60
N VAL A 87 0.59 51.49 -14.82
CA VAL A 87 1.77 52.26 -15.24
C VAL A 87 1.94 53.51 -14.38
N GLU A 88 0.86 54.18 -13.99
CA GLU A 88 0.91 55.37 -13.13
C GLU A 88 1.48 55.08 -11.74
N ARG A 89 1.12 53.95 -11.13
CA ARG A 89 1.69 53.54 -9.84
C ARG A 89 3.18 53.24 -9.96
N LEU A 90 3.58 52.62 -11.06
CA LEU A 90 4.98 52.32 -11.36
C LEU A 90 5.79 53.60 -11.62
N ARG A 91 5.23 54.56 -12.37
CA ARG A 91 5.81 55.91 -12.56
C ARG A 91 6.05 56.58 -11.23
N LEU A 92 5.05 56.65 -10.35
CA LEU A 92 5.20 57.21 -9.00
C LEU A 92 6.30 56.51 -8.18
N THR A 93 6.36 55.18 -8.26
CA THR A 93 7.39 54.38 -7.57
C THR A 93 8.79 54.71 -8.08
N LEU A 94 8.97 54.81 -9.41
CA LEU A 94 10.24 55.19 -10.02
C LEU A 94 10.60 56.65 -9.73
N SER A 95 9.64 57.58 -9.76
CA SER A 95 9.85 58.99 -9.40
C SER A 95 10.41 59.11 -7.99
N ASN A 96 9.76 58.47 -7.02
CA ASN A 96 10.21 58.47 -5.63
C ASN A 96 11.61 57.86 -5.50
N HIS A 97 11.88 56.76 -6.22
CA HIS A 97 13.18 56.13 -6.23
C HIS A 97 14.28 57.05 -6.77
N VAL A 98 14.07 57.65 -7.95
CA VAL A 98 15.06 58.55 -8.57
C VAL A 98 15.30 59.77 -7.67
N ILE A 99 14.26 60.34 -7.06
CA ILE A 99 14.42 61.47 -6.12
C ILE A 99 15.19 61.06 -4.84
N GLU A 100 15.00 59.82 -4.38
CA GLU A 100 15.72 59.24 -3.24
C GLU A 100 17.19 58.97 -3.60
N MET A 101 17.47 58.40 -4.77
CA MET A 101 18.83 58.18 -5.29
C MET A 101 19.67 59.47 -5.31
N PHE A 102 19.04 60.58 -5.65
CA PHE A 102 19.68 61.90 -5.66
C PHE A 102 19.70 62.59 -4.29
N SER A 103 19.37 61.93 -3.17
CA SER A 103 19.52 62.54 -1.84
C SER A 103 20.97 62.60 -1.35
N GLY A 104 21.88 61.90 -2.03
CA GLY A 104 23.27 61.73 -1.62
C GLY A 104 23.45 60.87 -0.38
N LYS A 105 22.49 59.97 -0.08
CA LYS A 105 22.56 59.09 1.10
C LYS A 105 22.37 57.64 0.69
N ILE A 106 23.25 56.76 1.19
CA ILE A 106 23.13 55.31 1.08
C ILE A 106 23.01 54.79 2.51
N ASP A 107 21.78 54.71 2.99
CA ASP A 107 21.45 54.17 4.31
C ASP A 107 20.86 52.76 4.20
N GLU A 108 20.67 52.11 5.36
CA GLU A 108 20.10 50.77 5.43
C GLU A 108 18.71 50.69 4.77
N ALA A 109 17.90 51.75 4.88
CA ALA A 109 16.57 51.79 4.28
C ALA A 109 16.64 51.80 2.74
N PHE A 110 17.58 52.55 2.16
CA PHE A 110 17.86 52.56 0.73
C PHE A 110 18.25 51.16 0.23
N ILE A 111 19.17 50.51 0.93
CA ILE A 111 19.65 49.15 0.62
C ILE A 111 18.50 48.15 0.68
N GLN A 112 17.73 48.13 1.76
CA GLN A 112 16.59 47.22 1.95
C GLN A 112 15.52 47.37 0.87
N LYS A 113 15.30 48.58 0.36
CA LYS A 113 14.40 48.80 -0.78
C LYS A 113 14.94 48.17 -2.07
N ARG A 114 16.26 48.20 -2.31
CA ARG A 114 16.88 47.55 -3.49
C ARG A 114 16.79 46.04 -3.40
N LEU A 115 17.09 45.45 -2.25
CA LEU A 115 17.04 44.00 -2.05
C LEU A 115 15.61 43.43 -2.26
N LYS A 116 14.57 44.22 -1.99
CA LYS A 116 13.16 43.83 -2.23
C LYS A 116 12.78 43.72 -3.71
N ILE A 117 13.55 44.30 -4.63
CA ILE A 117 13.23 44.30 -6.07
C ILE A 117 13.21 42.87 -6.62
N ALA A 118 14.20 42.04 -6.27
CA ALA A 118 14.26 40.65 -6.70
C ALA A 118 13.01 39.86 -6.24
N LEU A 119 12.53 40.10 -5.02
CA LEU A 119 11.33 39.45 -4.47
C LEU A 119 10.06 39.82 -5.25
N VAL A 120 9.91 41.10 -5.62
CA VAL A 120 8.76 41.54 -6.43
C VAL A 120 8.84 40.94 -7.83
N HIS A 121 10.00 40.99 -8.47
CA HIS A 121 10.20 40.47 -9.83
C HIS A 121 9.99 38.97 -9.92
N GLN A 122 10.43 38.20 -8.93
CA GLN A 122 10.15 36.77 -8.86
C GLN A 122 8.64 36.49 -8.81
N LYS A 123 7.89 37.22 -7.96
CA LYS A 123 6.43 37.06 -7.84
C LYS A 123 5.67 37.32 -9.14
N ILE A 124 6.16 38.23 -9.98
CA ILE A 124 5.56 38.56 -11.28
C ILE A 124 6.20 37.83 -12.46
N GLY A 125 7.17 36.94 -12.20
CA GLY A 125 7.87 36.18 -13.24
C GLY A 125 8.69 37.07 -14.19
N LEU A 126 9.36 38.11 -13.67
CA LEU A 126 10.23 39.01 -14.45
C LEU A 126 11.71 38.60 -14.34
N PRO A 127 12.30 38.01 -15.39
CA PRO A 127 13.72 37.66 -15.42
C PRO A 127 14.67 38.86 -15.21
N PRO A 128 15.84 38.66 -14.58
CA PRO A 128 16.83 39.72 -14.34
C PRO A 128 17.25 40.47 -15.61
N LYS A 129 17.35 39.78 -16.76
CA LYS A 129 17.74 40.39 -18.04
C LYS A 129 16.84 41.57 -18.46
N TRP A 130 15.56 41.53 -18.10
CA TRP A 130 14.64 42.62 -18.42
C TRP A 130 14.82 43.81 -17.48
N TYR A 131 15.11 43.54 -16.21
CA TYR A 131 15.52 44.58 -15.27
C TYR A 131 16.82 45.26 -15.73
N MET A 132 17.81 44.50 -16.22
CA MET A 132 19.06 45.07 -16.75
C MET A 132 18.81 45.98 -17.94
N GLY A 133 17.97 45.56 -18.90
CA GLY A 133 17.61 46.41 -20.05
C GLY A 133 16.87 47.69 -19.63
N ALA A 134 15.94 47.59 -18.67
CA ALA A 134 15.24 48.75 -18.12
C ALA A 134 16.21 49.70 -17.41
N PHE A 135 17.11 49.17 -16.58
CA PHE A 135 18.11 49.96 -15.85
C PHE A 135 19.07 50.70 -16.81
N GLN A 136 19.48 50.06 -17.91
CA GLN A 136 20.28 50.70 -18.95
C GLN A 136 19.54 51.86 -19.63
N ASN A 137 18.22 51.72 -19.86
CA ASN A 137 17.40 52.79 -20.42
C ASN A 137 17.27 53.98 -19.45
N LEU A 138 17.17 53.71 -18.13
CA LEU A 138 17.18 54.74 -17.10
C LEU A 138 18.51 55.49 -17.09
N GLN A 139 19.63 54.76 -17.07
CA GLN A 139 20.97 55.34 -17.11
C GLN A 139 21.15 56.22 -18.36
N SER A 140 20.77 55.72 -19.54
CA SER A 140 20.86 56.47 -20.80
C SER A 140 20.01 57.74 -20.77
N THR A 141 18.83 57.69 -20.15
CA THR A 141 17.95 58.85 -19.99
C THR A 141 18.58 59.89 -19.06
N LEU A 142 19.15 59.47 -17.93
CA LEU A 142 19.83 60.35 -16.96
C LEU A 142 21.08 61.00 -17.58
N LEU A 143 21.89 60.23 -18.30
CA LEU A 143 23.10 60.75 -18.97
C LEU A 143 22.75 61.76 -20.08
N ARG A 144 21.68 61.53 -20.84
CA ARG A 144 21.19 62.49 -21.84
C ARG A 144 20.76 63.80 -21.19
N ILE A 145 20.00 63.75 -20.10
CA ILE A 145 19.58 64.95 -19.36
C ILE A 145 20.79 65.70 -18.81
N ALA A 146 21.77 64.98 -18.27
CA ALA A 146 23.01 65.59 -17.81
C ALA A 146 23.75 66.29 -18.96
N HIS A 147 23.84 65.67 -20.14
CA HIS A 147 24.49 66.23 -21.31
C HIS A 147 23.80 67.50 -21.84
N ASP A 148 22.47 67.49 -21.91
CA ASP A 148 21.68 68.66 -22.30
C ASP A 148 21.96 69.89 -21.42
N MET A 149 22.44 69.64 -20.20
CA MET A 149 22.74 70.65 -19.19
C MET A 149 24.23 70.91 -18.98
N GLN A 150 25.12 70.38 -19.84
CA GLN A 150 26.57 70.48 -19.66
C GLN A 150 27.10 71.91 -19.43
N ASN A 151 26.41 72.92 -19.99
CA ASN A 151 26.77 74.34 -19.86
C ASN A 151 26.29 74.99 -18.54
N GLU A 152 25.40 74.33 -17.82
CA GLU A 152 24.82 74.76 -16.54
C GLU A 152 25.41 73.97 -15.35
N LEU A 153 26.27 72.98 -15.63
CA LEU A 153 26.86 72.05 -14.66
C LEU A 153 28.33 72.39 -14.35
N PRO A 154 28.65 72.93 -13.16
CA PRO A 154 30.01 72.91 -12.65
C PRO A 154 30.45 71.44 -12.48
N HIS A 155 31.66 71.10 -12.93
CA HIS A 155 32.23 69.75 -12.79
C HIS A 155 31.42 68.63 -13.48
N TYR A 156 30.82 68.91 -14.65
CA TYR A 156 30.07 67.94 -15.47
C TYR A 156 30.71 66.54 -15.52
N ASP A 157 32.01 66.44 -15.85
CA ASP A 157 32.70 65.15 -15.95
C ASP A 157 32.72 64.37 -14.64
N ARG A 158 32.89 65.06 -13.49
CA ARG A 158 32.87 64.42 -12.17
C ARG A 158 31.47 63.96 -11.80
N PHE A 159 30.44 64.73 -12.15
CA PHE A 159 29.05 64.33 -11.91
C PHE A 159 28.68 63.08 -12.71
N ILE A 160 29.05 63.02 -14.00
CA ILE A 160 28.82 61.83 -14.83
C ILE A 160 29.49 60.58 -14.25
N GLN A 161 30.72 60.72 -13.74
CA GLN A 161 31.42 59.65 -13.04
C GLN A 161 30.67 59.24 -11.76
N ALA A 162 30.28 60.20 -10.92
CA ALA A 162 29.58 59.95 -9.66
C ALA A 162 28.25 59.20 -9.88
N ILE A 163 27.39 59.67 -10.80
CA ILE A 163 26.10 59.03 -11.06
C ILE A 163 26.26 57.65 -11.70
N THR A 164 27.28 57.46 -12.54
CA THR A 164 27.59 56.15 -13.13
C THR A 164 28.01 55.14 -12.07
N LYS A 165 28.84 55.56 -11.10
CA LYS A 165 29.22 54.73 -9.95
C LYS A 165 28.00 54.37 -9.09
N LEU A 166 27.15 55.33 -8.75
CA LEU A 166 25.94 55.08 -7.94
C LEU A 166 24.98 54.12 -8.63
N LEU A 167 24.72 54.31 -9.93
CA LEU A 167 23.87 53.41 -10.71
C LEU A 167 24.48 52.00 -10.79
N SER A 168 25.79 51.89 -10.96
CA SER A 168 26.48 50.60 -10.95
C SER A 168 26.33 49.90 -9.59
N PHE A 169 26.43 50.65 -8.49
CA PHE A 169 26.20 50.13 -7.14
C PHE A 169 24.77 49.63 -6.94
N GLU A 170 23.76 50.39 -7.34
CA GLU A 170 22.35 49.93 -7.29
C GLU A 170 22.12 48.66 -8.11
N GLN A 171 22.71 48.60 -9.30
CA GLN A 171 22.61 47.43 -10.16
C GLN A 171 23.22 46.20 -9.48
N GLN A 172 24.37 46.37 -8.81
CA GLN A 172 25.03 45.32 -8.04
C GLN A 172 24.15 44.83 -6.88
N LEU A 173 23.55 45.73 -6.09
CA LEU A 173 22.65 45.37 -4.99
C LEU A 173 21.44 44.53 -5.46
N VAL A 174 20.85 44.89 -6.61
CA VAL A 174 19.70 44.13 -7.13
C VAL A 174 20.12 42.79 -7.72
N LEU A 175 21.29 42.71 -8.36
CA LEU A 175 21.87 41.43 -8.82
C LEU A 175 22.12 40.47 -7.67
N GLU A 176 22.72 40.96 -6.58
CA GLU A 176 22.97 40.19 -5.37
C GLU A 176 21.66 39.62 -4.79
N ALA A 177 20.60 40.44 -4.73
CA ALA A 177 19.28 40.00 -4.29
C ALA A 177 18.67 38.92 -5.20
N TYR A 178 18.92 38.97 -6.51
CA TYR A 178 18.49 37.92 -7.44
C TYR A 178 19.25 36.61 -7.22
N GLU A 179 20.55 36.68 -6.97
CA GLU A 179 21.37 35.51 -6.69
C GLU A 179 20.99 34.84 -5.36
N GLU A 180 20.88 35.61 -4.28
CA GLU A 180 20.47 35.10 -2.96
C GLU A 180 19.13 34.40 -3.06
N LYS A 181 18.17 35.01 -3.77
CA LYS A 181 16.84 34.41 -3.92
C LYS A 181 16.85 33.13 -4.76
N THR A 182 17.69 33.07 -5.78
CA THR A 182 17.86 31.87 -6.61
C THR A 182 18.45 30.73 -5.78
N ARG A 183 19.51 31.01 -5.00
CA ARG A 183 20.11 30.02 -4.08
C ARG A 183 19.10 29.50 -3.06
N GLU A 184 18.25 30.36 -2.49
CA GLU A 184 17.20 29.94 -1.54
C GLU A 184 16.19 28.97 -2.19
N VAL A 185 15.80 29.22 -3.44
CA VAL A 185 14.89 28.34 -4.19
C VAL A 185 15.56 27.01 -4.51
N GLU A 186 16.80 27.04 -4.98
CA GLU A 186 17.58 25.83 -5.28
C GLU A 186 17.79 24.97 -4.03
N GLN A 187 18.11 25.60 -2.89
CA GLN A 187 18.29 24.92 -1.62
C GLN A 187 16.99 24.24 -1.15
N LYS A 188 15.85 24.95 -1.21
CA LYS A 188 14.53 24.37 -0.90
C LYS A 188 14.17 23.23 -1.84
N ALA A 189 14.44 23.37 -3.14
CA ALA A 189 14.20 22.31 -4.11
C ALA A 189 15.06 21.07 -3.80
N LYS A 190 16.33 21.27 -3.41
CA LYS A 190 17.22 20.19 -3.00
C LYS A 190 16.73 19.48 -1.74
N GLU A 191 16.28 20.21 -0.74
CA GLU A 191 15.68 19.66 0.49
C GLU A 191 14.44 18.80 0.20
N ILE A 192 13.57 19.27 -0.71
CA ILE A 192 12.39 18.51 -1.15
C ILE A 192 12.81 17.21 -1.84
N VAL A 193 13.78 17.29 -2.77
CA VAL A 193 14.29 16.11 -3.49
C VAL A 193 14.93 15.11 -2.53
N GLU A 194 15.72 15.58 -1.56
CA GLU A 194 16.31 14.72 -0.53
C GLU A 194 15.23 14.08 0.35
N TYR A 195 14.20 14.83 0.74
CA TYR A 195 13.08 14.30 1.50
C TYR A 195 12.30 13.22 0.72
N GLN A 196 11.95 13.49 -0.54
CA GLN A 196 11.26 12.55 -1.44
C GLN A 196 12.08 11.29 -1.73
N ALA A 197 13.41 11.39 -1.73
CA ALA A 197 14.27 10.21 -1.92
C ALA A 197 14.13 9.20 -0.76
N HIS A 198 13.66 9.63 0.41
CA HIS A 198 13.59 8.84 1.64
C HIS A 198 12.18 8.68 2.23
N HIS A 199 11.18 9.36 1.69
CA HIS A 199 9.78 9.29 2.17
C HIS A 199 8.81 8.93 1.05
N ASP A 200 7.71 8.30 1.41
CA ASP A 200 6.58 8.00 0.55
C ASP A 200 5.74 9.26 0.36
N GLU A 201 5.49 9.65 -0.90
CA GLU A 201 4.81 10.92 -1.21
C GLU A 201 3.36 10.97 -0.74
N LEU A 202 2.68 9.82 -0.67
CA LEU A 202 1.27 9.75 -0.29
C LEU A 202 1.09 9.90 1.22
N THR A 203 1.85 9.13 2.00
CA THR A 203 1.67 8.96 3.43
C THR A 203 2.63 9.81 4.27
N GLY A 204 3.72 10.29 3.68
CA GLY A 204 4.80 11.00 4.36
C GLY A 204 5.67 10.09 5.25
N LEU A 205 5.38 8.78 5.32
CA LEU A 205 6.20 7.82 6.04
C LEU A 205 7.55 7.61 5.34
N PRO A 206 8.58 7.15 6.07
CA PRO A 206 9.78 6.57 5.46
C PRO A 206 9.42 5.58 4.34
N ASN A 207 10.10 5.67 3.20
CA ASN A 207 9.94 4.71 2.12
C ASN A 207 10.85 3.48 2.33
N ARG A 208 10.73 2.50 1.42
CA ARG A 208 11.57 1.29 1.41
C ARG A 208 13.07 1.57 1.56
N ARG A 209 13.59 2.61 0.90
CA ARG A 209 15.02 2.95 0.93
C ARG A 209 15.44 3.45 2.30
N MET A 210 14.65 4.32 2.92
CA MET A 210 14.90 4.81 4.28
C MET A 210 14.79 3.69 5.31
N PHE A 211 13.78 2.82 5.19
CA PHE A 211 13.62 1.67 6.08
C PHE A 211 14.83 0.73 6.03
N GLN A 212 15.33 0.40 4.85
CA GLN A 212 16.54 -0.41 4.67
C GLN A 212 17.76 0.22 5.36
N ASN A 213 17.95 1.53 5.21
CA ASN A 213 19.03 2.24 5.90
C ASN A 213 18.88 2.13 7.43
N VAL A 214 17.68 2.38 7.97
CA VAL A 214 17.41 2.25 9.41
C VAL A 214 17.68 0.82 9.89
N LEU A 215 17.28 -0.19 9.11
CA LEU A 215 17.49 -1.59 9.43
C LEU A 215 18.99 -1.96 9.45
N ARG A 216 19.79 -1.50 8.48
CA ARG A 216 21.26 -1.66 8.48
C ARG A 216 21.89 -1.09 9.73
N GLU A 217 21.51 0.13 10.07
CA GLU A 217 22.05 0.78 11.25
C GLU A 217 21.64 0.06 12.53
N ALA A 218 20.40 -0.42 12.61
CA ALA A 218 19.92 -1.22 13.74
C ALA A 218 20.72 -2.52 13.88
N ILE A 219 20.96 -3.25 12.78
CA ILE A 219 21.81 -4.46 12.79
C ILE A 219 23.21 -4.13 13.31
N ALA A 220 23.87 -3.12 12.73
CA ALA A 220 25.24 -2.74 13.13
C ALA A 220 25.34 -2.26 14.60
N ARG A 221 24.30 -1.58 15.11
CA ARG A 221 24.21 -1.17 16.52
C ARG A 221 24.02 -2.37 17.45
N ASN A 222 23.11 -3.28 17.11
CA ASN A 222 22.72 -4.40 17.95
C ASN A 222 23.74 -5.55 17.91
N GLU A 223 24.48 -5.72 16.81
CA GLU A 223 25.63 -6.63 16.73
C GLU A 223 26.70 -6.28 17.78
N LYS A 224 27.00 -4.98 17.96
CA LYS A 224 27.97 -4.52 18.96
C LYS A 224 27.46 -4.64 20.40
N LYS A 225 26.17 -4.36 20.62
CA LYS A 225 25.54 -4.37 21.95
C LYS A 225 25.04 -5.75 22.39
N GLN A 226 24.98 -6.72 21.48
CA GLN A 226 24.38 -8.04 21.70
C GLN A 226 22.92 -7.95 22.17
N THR A 227 22.17 -7.03 21.56
CA THR A 227 20.75 -6.77 21.86
C THR A 227 19.84 -7.23 20.72
N LYS A 228 18.55 -7.41 21.02
CA LYS A 228 17.54 -7.88 20.08
C LYS A 228 16.61 -6.76 19.66
N PHE A 229 16.11 -6.84 18.43
CA PHE A 229 15.05 -6.01 17.90
C PHE A 229 14.12 -6.85 17.02
N ALA A 230 12.91 -6.37 16.75
CA ALA A 230 11.95 -7.04 15.90
C ALA A 230 11.67 -6.24 14.62
N VAL A 231 11.46 -6.95 13.53
CA VAL A 231 10.97 -6.44 12.25
C VAL A 231 9.56 -6.99 12.04
N LEU A 232 8.61 -6.11 11.76
CA LEU A 232 7.24 -6.47 11.46
C LEU A 232 6.93 -6.11 10.01
N MET A 233 6.35 -7.05 9.27
CA MET A 233 5.73 -6.83 7.96
C MET A 233 4.21 -6.82 8.16
N LEU A 234 3.51 -5.82 7.64
CA LEU A 234 2.08 -5.65 7.78
C LEU A 234 1.46 -5.39 6.41
N ASP A 235 0.38 -6.10 6.11
CA ASP A 235 -0.41 -5.94 4.89
C ASP A 235 -1.89 -5.74 5.23
N ILE A 236 -2.53 -4.81 4.53
CA ILE A 236 -3.95 -4.52 4.71
C ILE A 236 -4.80 -5.48 3.88
N ASP A 237 -5.56 -6.33 4.57
CA ASP A 237 -6.35 -7.35 3.93
C ASP A 237 -7.46 -6.76 3.06
N ARG A 238 -7.54 -7.26 1.81
CA ARG A 238 -8.59 -6.88 0.84
C ARG A 238 -8.58 -5.39 0.48
N PHE A 239 -7.46 -4.66 0.63
CA PHE A 239 -7.35 -3.27 0.19
C PHE A 239 -7.78 -3.06 -1.27
N LYS A 240 -7.49 -4.01 -2.16
CA LYS A 240 -7.94 -3.99 -3.56
C LYS A 240 -9.47 -3.80 -3.70
N LEU A 241 -10.26 -4.38 -2.81
CA LEU A 241 -11.72 -4.22 -2.81
C LEU A 241 -12.14 -2.75 -2.60
N ILE A 242 -11.39 -1.99 -1.80
CA ILE A 242 -11.64 -0.56 -1.59
C ILE A 242 -11.38 0.20 -2.89
N ASN A 243 -10.25 -0.06 -3.56
CA ASN A 243 -9.92 0.56 -4.84
C ASN A 243 -10.95 0.22 -5.92
N ASP A 244 -11.33 -1.05 -6.03
CA ASP A 244 -12.28 -1.52 -7.04
C ASP A 244 -13.70 -0.96 -6.79
N SER A 245 -14.07 -0.73 -5.52
CA SER A 245 -15.41 -0.24 -5.14
C SER A 245 -15.53 1.29 -5.13
N LEU A 246 -14.49 2.01 -4.70
CA LEU A 246 -14.54 3.46 -4.46
C LEU A 246 -13.65 4.28 -5.39
N GLY A 247 -12.69 3.64 -6.06
CA GLY A 247 -11.65 4.28 -6.88
C GLY A 247 -10.40 4.65 -6.08
N HIS A 248 -9.28 4.80 -6.81
CA HIS A 248 -7.96 5.03 -6.23
C HIS A 248 -7.86 6.24 -5.30
N THR A 249 -8.57 7.33 -5.57
CA THR A 249 -8.55 8.53 -4.70
C THR A 249 -9.00 8.23 -3.27
N TYR A 250 -9.97 7.33 -3.08
CA TYR A 250 -10.42 6.93 -1.74
C TYR A 250 -9.50 5.86 -1.13
N GLY A 251 -8.89 5.02 -1.96
CA GLY A 251 -7.80 4.14 -1.51
C GLY A 251 -6.61 4.94 -0.97
N ASP A 252 -6.25 6.03 -1.61
CA ASP A 252 -5.18 6.93 -1.17
C ASP A 252 -5.49 7.57 0.19
N GLN A 253 -6.72 8.11 0.36
CA GLN A 253 -7.18 8.65 1.64
C GLN A 253 -7.19 7.59 2.75
N PHE A 254 -7.64 6.39 2.43
CA PHE A 254 -7.63 5.25 3.34
C PHE A 254 -6.20 4.92 3.81
N LEU A 255 -5.22 4.86 2.90
CA LEU A 255 -3.83 4.59 3.24
C LEU A 255 -3.21 5.70 4.10
N GLN A 256 -3.60 6.95 3.90
CA GLN A 256 -3.20 8.06 4.78
C GLN A 256 -3.74 7.87 6.20
N GLU A 257 -5.01 7.48 6.35
CA GLU A 257 -5.61 7.21 7.65
C GLU A 257 -4.98 5.99 8.35
N VAL A 258 -4.74 4.91 7.60
CA VAL A 258 -3.98 3.74 8.07
C VAL A 258 -2.63 4.19 8.62
N SER A 259 -1.90 5.01 7.87
CA SER A 259 -0.57 5.48 8.28
C SER A 259 -0.61 6.27 9.59
N GLN A 260 -1.62 7.12 9.78
CA GLN A 260 -1.80 7.86 11.03
C GLN A 260 -2.11 6.93 12.21
N ARG A 261 -2.94 5.91 12.01
CA ARG A 261 -3.25 4.93 13.06
C ARG A 261 -2.02 4.11 13.44
N LEU A 262 -1.23 3.67 12.47
CA LEU A 262 0.01 2.94 12.73
C LEU A 262 1.00 3.79 13.53
N LEU A 263 1.16 5.06 13.17
CA LEU A 263 2.00 6.00 13.94
C LEU A 263 1.50 6.15 15.38
N ALA A 264 0.21 6.36 15.58
CA ALA A 264 -0.39 6.47 16.92
C ALA A 264 -0.19 5.19 17.75
N CYS A 265 -0.28 4.00 17.15
CA CYS A 265 0.00 2.73 17.83
C CYS A 265 1.47 2.59 18.25
N THR A 266 2.38 3.22 17.52
CA THR A 266 3.81 3.22 17.86
C THR A 266 4.20 4.29 18.87
N GLU A 267 3.32 5.23 19.22
CA GLU A 267 3.59 6.22 20.26
C GLU A 267 3.87 5.53 21.60
N GLY A 268 5.05 5.77 22.16
CA GLY A 268 5.51 5.13 23.41
C GLY A 268 6.36 3.86 23.22
N TYR A 269 6.56 3.41 21.98
CA TYR A 269 7.54 2.38 21.63
C TYR A 269 8.77 3.03 20.97
N GLN A 270 9.94 2.41 21.11
CA GLN A 270 11.09 2.72 20.24
C GLN A 270 10.89 2.02 18.90
N ALA A 271 9.90 2.48 18.14
CA ALA A 271 9.54 1.91 16.86
C ALA A 271 9.54 2.96 15.75
N SER A 272 9.86 2.53 14.52
CA SER A 272 9.63 3.34 13.32
C SER A 272 8.79 2.57 12.31
N VAL A 273 7.92 3.30 11.61
CA VAL A 273 6.99 2.80 10.60
C VAL A 273 7.45 3.28 9.24
N ALA A 274 7.38 2.42 8.22
CA ALA A 274 7.66 2.74 6.84
C ALA A 274 6.61 2.12 5.93
N ARG A 275 6.43 2.70 4.74
CA ARG A 275 5.59 2.13 3.68
C ARG A 275 6.46 1.57 2.57
N MET A 276 6.26 0.31 2.24
CA MET A 276 7.05 -0.39 1.22
C MET A 276 6.49 -0.17 -0.18
N GLY A 277 5.17 0.04 -0.28
CA GLY A 277 4.42 0.28 -1.50
C GLY A 277 3.04 -0.38 -1.41
N GLY A 278 2.08 0.08 -2.22
CA GLY A 278 0.72 -0.49 -2.18
C GLY A 278 0.09 -0.40 -0.79
N ASP A 279 -0.34 -1.55 -0.26
CA ASP A 279 -0.91 -1.81 1.06
C ASP A 279 0.07 -2.39 2.08
N GLU A 280 1.37 -2.41 1.76
CA GLU A 280 2.41 -2.99 2.61
C GLU A 280 3.14 -1.94 3.46
N PHE A 281 3.21 -2.21 4.75
CA PHE A 281 3.92 -1.42 5.76
C PHE A 281 4.95 -2.27 6.49
N THR A 282 6.05 -1.66 6.89
CA THR A 282 7.08 -2.30 7.72
C THR A 282 7.34 -1.50 8.97
N LEU A 283 7.58 -2.21 10.07
CA LEU A 283 7.97 -1.60 11.32
C LEU A 283 9.26 -2.23 11.83
N ILE A 284 10.09 -1.42 12.48
CA ILE A 284 11.19 -1.90 13.31
C ILE A 284 10.91 -1.47 14.75
N CYS A 285 10.98 -2.41 15.68
CA CYS A 285 10.84 -2.15 17.11
C CYS A 285 12.19 -2.45 17.80
N GLU A 286 12.90 -1.38 18.17
CA GLU A 286 14.16 -1.44 18.89
C GLU A 286 13.94 -1.73 20.38
N GLU A 287 15.01 -2.18 21.07
CA GLU A 287 15.01 -2.49 22.50
C GLU A 287 13.90 -3.46 22.93
N CYS A 288 13.85 -4.64 22.30
CA CYS A 288 12.94 -5.72 22.68
C CYS A 288 13.64 -6.80 23.52
N PRO A 289 13.80 -6.61 24.85
CA PRO A 289 14.43 -7.61 25.70
C PRO A 289 13.57 -8.88 25.83
N ASN A 290 12.26 -8.80 25.57
CA ASN A 290 11.37 -9.95 25.56
C ASN A 290 10.33 -9.85 24.43
N ARG A 291 9.78 -11.01 24.02
CA ARG A 291 8.75 -11.09 22.96
C ARG A 291 7.46 -10.33 23.31
N GLY A 292 7.16 -10.16 24.60
CA GLY A 292 5.90 -9.59 25.06
C GLY A 292 5.65 -8.14 24.64
N ALA A 293 6.69 -7.31 24.53
CA ALA A 293 6.52 -5.94 24.03
C ALA A 293 6.10 -5.90 22.56
N VAL A 294 6.75 -6.73 21.73
CA VAL A 294 6.42 -6.88 20.30
C VAL A 294 5.03 -7.47 20.12
N THR A 295 4.66 -8.46 20.94
CA THR A 295 3.32 -9.06 20.92
C THR A 295 2.24 -8.00 21.16
N ARG A 296 2.38 -7.18 22.22
CA ARG A 296 1.42 -6.10 22.49
C ARG A 296 1.35 -5.07 21.37
N LEU A 297 2.49 -4.72 20.78
CA LEU A 297 2.50 -3.81 19.64
C LEU A 297 1.73 -4.43 18.46
N ALA A 298 1.97 -5.69 18.12
CA ALA A 298 1.26 -6.38 17.04
C ALA A 298 -0.26 -6.47 17.29
N GLU A 299 -0.67 -6.82 18.51
CA GLU A 299 -2.08 -6.82 18.93
C GLU A 299 -2.73 -5.44 18.76
N ASN A 300 -2.04 -4.38 19.21
CA ASN A 300 -2.52 -3.01 19.08
C ASN A 300 -2.62 -2.56 17.61
N LEU A 301 -1.66 -2.94 16.78
CA LEU A 301 -1.68 -2.62 15.34
C LEU A 301 -2.88 -3.29 14.66
N VAL A 302 -3.09 -4.59 14.90
CA VAL A 302 -4.24 -5.33 14.32
C VAL A 302 -5.55 -4.68 14.78
N ALA A 303 -5.74 -4.46 16.08
CA ALA A 303 -6.95 -3.87 16.63
C ALA A 303 -7.22 -2.44 16.11
N ALA A 304 -6.18 -1.63 15.90
CA ALA A 304 -6.34 -0.27 15.39
C ALA A 304 -6.77 -0.23 13.90
N ILE A 305 -6.36 -1.24 13.12
CA ILE A 305 -6.81 -1.39 11.73
C ILE A 305 -8.26 -1.88 11.67
N GLU A 306 -8.74 -2.67 12.63
CA GLU A 306 -10.14 -3.14 12.64
C GLU A 306 -11.18 -2.02 12.88
N VAL A 307 -10.76 -0.89 13.46
CA VAL A 307 -11.64 0.26 13.68
C VAL A 307 -12.20 0.74 12.33
N PRO A 308 -13.51 1.06 12.21
CA PRO A 308 -14.10 1.44 10.92
C PRO A 308 -13.45 2.68 10.32
N TYR A 309 -13.35 2.70 8.99
CA TYR A 309 -12.89 3.85 8.20
C TYR A 309 -14.10 4.55 7.59
N HIS A 310 -14.27 5.83 7.89
CA HIS A 310 -15.35 6.65 7.33
C HIS A 310 -14.97 7.18 5.95
N LEU A 311 -15.28 6.42 4.91
CA LEU A 311 -15.01 6.79 3.52
C LEU A 311 -16.33 7.11 2.80
N LYS A 312 -16.43 8.33 2.24
CA LYS A 312 -17.68 8.91 1.69
C LYS A 312 -18.80 9.04 2.74
N GLN A 313 -19.71 8.06 2.77
CA GLN A 313 -20.93 8.02 3.60
C GLN A 313 -21.13 6.64 4.25
N ASN A 314 -20.15 5.74 4.13
CA ASN A 314 -20.23 4.37 4.62
C ASN A 314 -19.02 4.04 5.49
N ASP A 315 -19.22 3.07 6.38
CA ASP A 315 -18.16 2.50 7.22
C ASP A 315 -17.56 1.28 6.54
N PHE A 316 -16.24 1.31 6.38
CA PHE A 316 -15.47 0.19 5.86
C PHE A 316 -14.69 -0.47 6.99
N TYR A 317 -14.81 -1.79 7.05
CA TYR A 317 -14.07 -2.63 7.98
C TYR A 317 -13.03 -3.41 7.20
N VAL A 318 -11.78 -3.29 7.62
CA VAL A 318 -10.65 -4.05 7.08
C VAL A 318 -9.94 -4.77 8.22
N SER A 319 -9.12 -5.74 7.87
CA SER A 319 -8.20 -6.38 8.79
C SER A 319 -6.76 -6.19 8.33
N ALA A 320 -5.81 -6.53 9.19
CA ALA A 320 -4.40 -6.58 8.83
C ALA A 320 -3.81 -7.97 9.12
N SER A 321 -2.89 -8.39 8.27
CA SER A 321 -2.06 -9.57 8.48
C SER A 321 -0.64 -9.11 8.82
N VAL A 322 -0.09 -9.56 9.95
CA VAL A 322 1.22 -9.10 10.45
C VAL A 322 2.20 -10.28 10.65
N GLY A 323 3.37 -10.21 10.03
CA GLY A 323 4.45 -11.17 10.24
C GLY A 323 5.63 -10.57 10.98
N ILE A 324 6.23 -11.33 11.89
CA ILE A 324 7.24 -10.81 12.82
C ILE A 324 8.53 -11.64 12.77
N ALA A 325 9.65 -11.00 12.43
CA ALA A 325 11.00 -11.55 12.55
C ALA A 325 11.77 -10.90 13.71
N VAL A 326 12.66 -11.64 14.37
CA VAL A 326 13.43 -11.16 15.52
C VAL A 326 14.91 -11.32 15.20
N TYR A 327 15.67 -10.23 15.29
CA TYR A 327 17.13 -10.28 15.19
C TYR A 327 17.75 -10.66 16.54
N PRO A 328 18.82 -11.49 16.57
CA PRO A 328 19.43 -12.20 15.44
C PRO A 328 18.80 -13.58 15.17
N ASP A 329 17.78 -13.96 15.94
CA ASP A 329 17.21 -15.32 15.96
C ASP A 329 16.69 -15.79 14.58
N HIS A 330 16.13 -14.87 13.79
CA HIS A 330 15.49 -15.14 12.50
C HIS A 330 16.28 -14.56 11.31
N GLY A 331 17.51 -14.11 11.53
CA GLY A 331 18.35 -13.56 10.46
C GLY A 331 19.38 -12.57 10.97
N THR A 332 20.49 -12.45 10.25
CA THR A 332 21.61 -11.55 10.61
C THR A 332 21.84 -10.41 9.61
N ASN A 333 21.11 -10.42 8.50
CA ASN A 333 21.11 -9.37 7.49
C ASN A 333 19.68 -8.91 7.16
N GLU A 334 19.56 -7.79 6.46
CA GLU A 334 18.28 -7.18 6.10
C GLU A 334 17.37 -8.12 5.31
N GLU A 335 17.93 -8.83 4.34
CA GLU A 335 17.19 -9.67 3.41
C GLU A 335 16.55 -10.85 4.15
N GLU A 336 17.32 -11.55 4.99
CA GLU A 336 16.81 -12.64 5.83
C GLU A 336 15.67 -12.17 6.75
N LEU A 337 15.87 -11.06 7.47
CA LEU A 337 14.85 -10.57 8.42
C LEU A 337 13.55 -10.17 7.71
N LEU A 338 13.66 -9.46 6.58
CA LEU A 338 12.50 -9.08 5.78
C LEU A 338 11.79 -10.30 5.19
N GLN A 339 12.55 -11.26 4.65
CA GLN A 339 12.01 -12.50 4.11
C GLN A 339 11.28 -13.31 5.18
N LYS A 340 11.85 -13.45 6.38
CA LYS A 340 11.22 -14.20 7.48
C LYS A 340 9.97 -13.51 8.01
N ALA A 341 9.98 -12.17 8.08
CA ALA A 341 8.79 -11.42 8.45
C ALA A 341 7.67 -11.58 7.41
N ASP A 342 8.01 -11.52 6.12
CA ASP A 342 7.07 -11.74 5.01
C ASP A 342 6.44 -13.14 5.04
N GLN A 343 7.26 -14.18 5.21
CA GLN A 343 6.78 -15.56 5.33
C GLN A 343 5.79 -15.75 6.49
N ALA A 344 6.10 -15.15 7.65
CA ALA A 344 5.19 -15.20 8.79
C ALA A 344 3.87 -14.45 8.52
N MET A 345 3.92 -13.34 7.80
CA MET A 345 2.74 -12.56 7.40
C MET A 345 1.87 -13.34 6.42
N TYR A 346 2.48 -13.98 5.43
CA TYR A 346 1.78 -14.84 4.47
C TYR A 346 1.03 -15.97 5.18
N GLU A 347 1.62 -16.56 6.21
CA GLU A 347 0.96 -17.60 7.01
C GLU A 347 -0.23 -17.07 7.82
N VAL A 348 -0.21 -15.80 8.26
CA VAL A 348 -1.42 -15.15 8.80
C VAL A 348 -2.50 -15.05 7.71
N LYS A 349 -2.12 -14.58 6.52
CA LYS A 349 -3.07 -14.42 5.39
C LYS A 349 -3.75 -15.75 5.03
N LYS A 350 -3.02 -16.86 5.11
CA LYS A 350 -3.53 -18.20 4.82
C LYS A 350 -4.46 -18.72 5.92
N ASN A 351 -4.15 -18.47 7.18
CA ASN A 351 -4.90 -18.99 8.33
C ASN A 351 -6.12 -18.13 8.70
N GLY A 352 -6.77 -17.52 7.70
CA GLY A 352 -7.99 -16.73 7.90
C GLY A 352 -7.80 -15.22 7.96
N LYS A 353 -6.56 -14.71 7.81
CA LYS A 353 -6.19 -13.28 7.89
C LYS A 353 -6.41 -12.72 9.30
N ASN A 354 -6.30 -11.40 9.46
CA ASN A 354 -6.62 -10.68 10.68
C ASN A 354 -5.87 -11.17 11.94
N GLY A 355 -4.59 -10.87 12.02
CA GLY A 355 -3.79 -11.26 13.17
C GLY A 355 -2.31 -11.05 12.97
N TYR A 356 -1.52 -11.68 13.84
CA TYR A 356 -0.08 -11.64 13.75
C TYR A 356 0.55 -13.01 13.99
N ARG A 357 1.75 -13.22 13.43
CA ARG A 357 2.53 -14.44 13.69
C ARG A 357 4.01 -14.12 13.73
N PHE A 358 4.71 -14.73 14.68
CA PHE A 358 6.17 -14.77 14.65
C PHE A 358 6.65 -15.82 13.66
N PHE A 359 7.73 -15.52 12.97
CA PHE A 359 8.46 -16.53 12.21
C PHE A 359 8.88 -17.68 13.14
N THR A 360 8.75 -18.91 12.63
CA THR A 360 9.31 -20.13 13.21
C THR A 360 9.94 -20.93 12.09
N SER A 361 11.00 -21.68 12.37
CA SER A 361 11.71 -22.49 11.36
C SER A 361 10.80 -23.51 10.65
N GLU A 362 9.75 -23.95 11.33
CA GLU A 362 8.69 -24.81 10.76
C GLU A 362 7.97 -24.15 9.57
N LEU A 363 7.77 -22.83 9.58
CA LEU A 363 7.12 -22.10 8.47
C LEU A 363 7.97 -22.16 7.19
N ASP A 364 9.29 -22.14 7.34
CA ASP A 364 10.25 -22.24 6.24
C ASP A 364 10.17 -23.60 5.55
N GLU A 365 10.16 -24.68 6.34
CA GLU A 365 10.02 -26.04 5.84
C GLU A 365 8.68 -26.28 5.15
N HIS A 366 7.59 -25.71 5.71
CA HIS A 366 6.26 -25.81 5.11
C HIS A 366 6.17 -25.10 3.76
N LEU A 367 6.76 -23.91 3.62
CA LEU A 367 6.73 -23.17 2.35
C LEU A 367 7.56 -23.86 1.27
N HIS A 368 8.78 -24.29 1.60
CA HIS A 368 9.62 -25.04 0.66
C HIS A 368 8.95 -26.35 0.21
N THR A 369 8.41 -27.12 1.17
CA THR A 369 7.68 -28.35 0.87
C THR A 369 6.45 -28.07 -0.02
N LYS A 370 5.74 -26.97 0.19
CA LYS A 370 4.58 -26.59 -0.62
C LYS A 370 4.97 -26.28 -2.07
N ILE A 371 6.04 -25.52 -2.29
CA ILE A 371 6.54 -25.18 -3.64
C ILE A 371 6.97 -26.46 -4.39
N GLU A 372 7.67 -27.37 -3.70
CA GLU A 372 8.02 -28.67 -4.27
C GLU A 372 6.77 -29.48 -4.67
N LEU A 373 5.80 -29.58 -3.75
CA LEU A 373 4.55 -30.32 -3.98
C LEU A 373 3.71 -29.69 -5.10
N GLU A 374 3.69 -28.38 -5.25
CA GLU A 374 3.01 -27.70 -6.36
C GLU A 374 3.60 -28.11 -7.71
N ALA A 375 4.93 -28.03 -7.84
CA ALA A 375 5.64 -28.37 -9.06
C ALA A 375 5.45 -29.86 -9.44
N ASP A 376 5.37 -30.74 -8.45
CA ASP A 376 5.16 -32.16 -8.65
C ASP A 376 3.69 -32.52 -8.90
N LEU A 377 2.72 -31.84 -8.25
CA LEU A 377 1.29 -32.07 -8.46
C LEU A 377 0.87 -31.78 -9.89
N ARG A 378 1.44 -30.74 -10.51
CA ARG A 378 1.21 -30.44 -11.94
C ARG A 378 1.65 -31.59 -12.85
N LYS A 379 2.73 -32.29 -12.50
CA LYS A 379 3.21 -33.47 -13.25
C LYS A 379 2.39 -34.72 -12.92
N ALA A 380 1.88 -34.84 -11.70
CA ALA A 380 1.14 -35.99 -11.20
C ALA A 380 -0.10 -36.31 -12.05
N ILE A 381 -0.82 -35.27 -12.48
CA ILE A 381 -1.99 -35.40 -13.36
C ILE A 381 -1.59 -36.04 -14.71
N GLN A 382 -0.49 -35.57 -15.31
CA GLN A 382 0.01 -36.09 -16.59
C GLN A 382 0.62 -37.50 -16.47
N ARG A 383 1.18 -37.83 -15.31
CA ARG A 383 1.87 -39.09 -15.03
C ARG A 383 0.98 -40.18 -14.45
N GLN A 384 -0.32 -39.93 -14.32
CA GLN A 384 -1.29 -40.87 -13.72
C GLN A 384 -0.89 -41.28 -12.30
N GLU A 385 -0.35 -40.34 -11.51
CA GLU A 385 0.05 -40.58 -10.12
C GLU A 385 -1.12 -40.39 -9.13
N LEU A 386 -2.26 -39.87 -9.61
CA LEU A 386 -3.50 -39.80 -8.83
C LEU A 386 -4.22 -41.15 -8.89
N VAL A 387 -4.71 -41.60 -7.73
CA VAL A 387 -5.45 -42.86 -7.57
C VAL A 387 -6.65 -42.65 -6.64
N LEU A 388 -7.72 -43.41 -6.81
CA LEU A 388 -8.87 -43.36 -5.92
C LEU A 388 -8.82 -44.50 -4.90
N TYR A 389 -9.04 -44.12 -3.65
CA TYR A 389 -9.35 -45.04 -2.56
C TYR A 389 -10.82 -44.91 -2.26
N TYR A 390 -11.45 -45.99 -1.82
CA TYR A 390 -12.88 -46.05 -1.60
C TYR A 390 -13.15 -46.42 -0.16
N GLN A 391 -13.94 -45.61 0.54
CA GLN A 391 -14.35 -45.89 1.90
C GLN A 391 -15.80 -46.41 1.93
N PRO A 392 -16.03 -47.63 2.44
CA PRO A 392 -17.37 -48.19 2.60
C PRO A 392 -18.26 -47.35 3.52
N GLN A 393 -19.50 -47.10 3.07
CA GLN A 393 -20.61 -46.63 3.89
C GLN A 393 -21.48 -47.83 4.25
N ILE A 394 -21.75 -48.02 5.54
CA ILE A 394 -22.38 -49.23 6.07
C ILE A 394 -23.71 -48.88 6.73
N GLN A 395 -24.70 -49.77 6.63
CA GLN A 395 -25.90 -49.72 7.45
C GLN A 395 -25.65 -50.48 8.77
N ALA A 396 -25.83 -49.78 9.90
CA ALA A 396 -25.77 -50.30 11.25
C ALA A 396 -26.76 -51.47 11.43
N GLY A 397 -26.35 -52.50 12.15
CA GLY A 397 -27.18 -53.68 12.44
C GLY A 397 -27.17 -54.73 11.33
N SER A 398 -27.36 -54.34 10.06
CA SER A 398 -27.33 -55.29 8.93
C SER A 398 -25.90 -55.54 8.39
N ASN A 399 -24.95 -54.66 8.70
CA ASN A 399 -23.59 -54.64 8.18
C ASN A 399 -23.51 -54.69 6.65
N LYS A 400 -24.57 -54.25 5.97
CA LYS A 400 -24.61 -54.16 4.52
C LYS A 400 -23.96 -52.86 4.08
N MET A 401 -23.17 -52.95 3.02
CA MET A 401 -22.66 -51.78 2.34
C MET A 401 -23.80 -51.12 1.55
N ILE A 402 -23.98 -49.82 1.77
CA ILE A 402 -25.05 -49.01 1.18
C ILE A 402 -24.52 -47.95 0.22
N GLY A 403 -23.21 -47.69 0.24
CA GLY A 403 -22.53 -46.72 -0.60
C GLY A 403 -21.02 -46.83 -0.41
N VAL A 404 -20.27 -46.08 -1.21
CA VAL A 404 -18.82 -45.91 -1.05
C VAL A 404 -18.45 -44.47 -1.35
N GLU A 405 -17.58 -43.88 -0.53
CA GLU A 405 -17.02 -42.57 -0.81
C GLU A 405 -15.70 -42.71 -1.58
N ALA A 406 -15.58 -42.01 -2.71
CA ALA A 406 -14.37 -41.96 -3.51
C ALA A 406 -13.45 -40.84 -3.02
N LEU A 407 -12.28 -41.23 -2.51
CA LEU A 407 -11.31 -40.36 -1.88
C LEU A 407 -10.01 -40.33 -2.71
N ALA A 408 -9.70 -39.16 -3.27
CA ALA A 408 -8.47 -38.98 -4.04
C ALA A 408 -7.22 -39.27 -3.19
N ARG A 409 -6.20 -39.85 -3.79
CA ARG A 409 -4.88 -40.07 -3.21
C ARG A 409 -3.84 -39.76 -4.25
N TRP A 410 -2.71 -39.21 -3.83
CA TRP A 410 -1.59 -38.97 -4.71
C TRP A 410 -0.46 -39.94 -4.38
N ASN A 411 -0.17 -40.87 -5.29
CA ASN A 411 0.93 -41.80 -5.20
C ASN A 411 2.23 -41.14 -5.66
N HIS A 412 2.80 -40.31 -4.78
CA HIS A 412 4.00 -39.54 -5.07
C HIS A 412 5.24 -40.46 -5.13
N PRO A 413 6.11 -40.33 -6.15
CA PRO A 413 7.24 -41.26 -6.37
C PRO A 413 8.24 -41.33 -5.21
N VAL A 414 8.51 -40.19 -4.57
CA VAL A 414 9.42 -40.09 -3.40
C VAL A 414 8.69 -40.16 -2.06
N LYS A 415 7.58 -39.42 -1.90
CA LYS A 415 6.88 -39.24 -0.61
C LYS A 415 5.82 -40.32 -0.31
N GLY A 416 5.59 -41.25 -1.23
CA GLY A 416 4.58 -42.30 -1.09
C GLY A 416 3.15 -41.75 -1.23
N ILE A 417 2.19 -42.40 -0.60
CA ILE A 417 0.78 -42.05 -0.73
C ILE A 417 0.43 -40.85 0.14
N LEU A 418 0.10 -39.72 -0.50
CA LEU A 418 -0.32 -38.48 0.14
C LEU A 418 -1.85 -38.39 0.22
N SER A 419 -2.35 -37.84 1.34
CA SER A 419 -3.78 -37.62 1.58
C SER A 419 -4.27 -36.31 0.93
N PRO A 420 -5.58 -36.19 0.64
CA PRO A 420 -6.21 -34.99 0.10
C PRO A 420 -5.84 -33.71 0.85
N GLY A 421 -5.82 -33.76 2.18
CA GLY A 421 -5.50 -32.58 3.01
C GLY A 421 -4.11 -31.99 2.76
N VAL A 422 -3.20 -32.71 2.10
CA VAL A 422 -1.87 -32.20 1.73
C VAL A 422 -1.90 -31.46 0.39
N PHE A 423 -2.62 -31.97 -0.61
CA PHE A 423 -2.49 -31.49 -2.00
C PHE A 423 -3.74 -30.79 -2.55
N ILE A 424 -4.94 -31.03 -2.00
CA ILE A 424 -6.16 -30.32 -2.42
C ILE A 424 -6.07 -28.81 -2.17
N PRO A 425 -5.59 -28.31 -1.01
CA PRO A 425 -5.42 -26.86 -0.83
C PRO A 425 -4.48 -26.23 -1.88
N ILE A 426 -3.41 -26.94 -2.25
CA ILE A 426 -2.48 -26.50 -3.30
C ILE A 426 -3.20 -26.47 -4.65
N ALA A 427 -4.01 -27.50 -4.96
CA ALA A 427 -4.78 -27.58 -6.19
C ALA A 427 -5.81 -26.46 -6.33
N GLU A 428 -6.47 -26.07 -5.23
CA GLU A 428 -7.43 -24.98 -5.21
C GLU A 428 -6.77 -23.62 -5.42
N GLU A 429 -5.66 -23.35 -4.73
CA GLU A 429 -4.92 -22.09 -4.88
C GLU A 429 -4.36 -21.88 -6.29
N THR A 430 -3.98 -22.98 -6.96
CA THR A 430 -3.36 -22.95 -8.29
C THR A 430 -4.34 -23.19 -9.44
N GLY A 431 -5.60 -23.48 -9.14
CA GLY A 431 -6.63 -23.83 -10.12
C GLY A 431 -6.51 -25.25 -10.69
N MET A 432 -5.55 -26.07 -10.26
CA MET A 432 -5.44 -27.47 -10.67
C MET A 432 -6.61 -28.34 -10.17
N ILE A 433 -7.40 -27.85 -9.21
CA ILE A 433 -8.56 -28.56 -8.66
C ILE A 433 -9.60 -28.95 -9.73
N TYR A 434 -9.72 -28.18 -10.81
CA TYR A 434 -10.63 -28.52 -11.91
C TYR A 434 -10.22 -29.80 -12.63
N GLU A 435 -8.93 -29.94 -12.95
CA GLU A 435 -8.40 -31.12 -13.63
C GLU A 435 -8.49 -32.34 -12.72
N ILE A 436 -8.12 -32.18 -11.44
CA ILE A 436 -8.19 -33.26 -10.44
C ILE A 436 -9.63 -33.70 -10.23
N GLY A 437 -10.55 -32.76 -10.00
CA GLY A 437 -11.95 -33.08 -9.74
C GLY A 437 -12.65 -33.71 -10.95
N THR A 438 -12.34 -33.27 -12.17
CA THR A 438 -12.84 -33.90 -13.41
C THR A 438 -12.34 -35.34 -13.54
N TRP A 439 -11.05 -35.56 -13.28
CA TRP A 439 -10.47 -36.90 -13.27
C TRP A 439 -11.08 -37.79 -12.19
N THR A 440 -11.24 -37.27 -10.97
CA THR A 440 -11.84 -37.98 -9.83
C THR A 440 -13.27 -38.40 -10.13
N LEU A 441 -14.11 -37.50 -10.66
CA LEU A 441 -15.49 -37.83 -11.04
C LEU A 441 -15.55 -38.92 -12.11
N ARG A 442 -14.73 -38.79 -13.17
CA ARG A 442 -14.69 -39.76 -14.26
C ARG A 442 -14.24 -41.14 -13.77
N GLU A 443 -13.18 -41.19 -12.97
CA GLU A 443 -12.63 -42.45 -12.47
C GLU A 443 -13.57 -43.12 -11.45
N ALA A 444 -14.22 -42.35 -10.57
CA ALA A 444 -15.22 -42.88 -9.64
C ALA A 444 -16.42 -43.48 -10.39
N CYS A 445 -16.94 -42.78 -11.41
CA CYS A 445 -18.05 -43.26 -12.22
C CYS A 445 -17.68 -44.53 -13.00
N ARG A 446 -16.49 -44.53 -13.64
CA ARG A 446 -15.95 -45.69 -14.36
C ARG A 446 -15.83 -46.91 -13.44
N GLN A 447 -15.19 -46.74 -12.28
CA GLN A 447 -14.97 -47.84 -11.34
C GLN A 447 -16.28 -48.39 -10.77
N MET A 448 -17.23 -47.53 -10.42
CA MET A 448 -18.54 -47.97 -9.92
C MET A 448 -19.31 -48.74 -11.00
N ARG A 449 -19.25 -48.29 -12.26
CA ARG A 449 -19.86 -49.02 -13.39
C ARG A 449 -19.23 -50.40 -13.57
N GLU A 450 -17.92 -50.50 -13.47
CA GLU A 450 -17.21 -51.79 -13.54
C GLU A 450 -17.65 -52.74 -12.43
N TRP A 451 -17.81 -52.23 -11.20
CA TRP A 451 -18.34 -53.02 -10.10
C TRP A 451 -19.76 -53.52 -10.34
N HIS A 452 -20.65 -52.69 -10.89
CA HIS A 452 -21.99 -53.12 -11.27
C HIS A 452 -21.97 -54.22 -12.33
N LEU A 453 -21.16 -54.06 -13.38
CA LEU A 453 -21.03 -55.05 -14.46
C LEU A 453 -20.41 -56.38 -13.99
N ALA A 454 -19.51 -56.33 -13.02
CA ALA A 454 -18.93 -57.50 -12.40
C ALA A 454 -19.90 -58.25 -11.46
N GLY A 455 -21.13 -57.76 -11.26
CA GLY A 455 -22.12 -58.33 -10.36
C GLY A 455 -21.94 -57.90 -8.90
N GLY A 456 -21.38 -56.71 -8.67
CA GLY A 456 -21.35 -56.04 -7.37
C GLY A 456 -22.74 -55.49 -6.97
N PRO A 457 -22.85 -54.92 -5.76
CA PRO A 457 -24.09 -54.30 -5.29
C PRO A 457 -24.41 -53.03 -6.09
N LEU A 458 -25.71 -52.77 -6.31
CA LEU A 458 -26.21 -51.57 -6.96
C LEU A 458 -26.36 -50.44 -5.94
N ILE A 459 -25.22 -49.86 -5.55
CA ILE A 459 -25.08 -48.78 -4.57
C ILE A 459 -24.44 -47.54 -5.22
N PRO A 460 -24.68 -46.34 -4.66
CA PRO A 460 -24.04 -45.12 -5.14
C PRO A 460 -22.55 -45.02 -4.78
N VAL A 461 -21.82 -44.25 -5.57
CA VAL A 461 -20.49 -43.70 -5.23
C VAL A 461 -20.64 -42.22 -4.90
N SER A 462 -20.14 -41.82 -3.74
CA SER A 462 -20.06 -40.42 -3.33
C SER A 462 -18.76 -39.79 -3.79
N VAL A 463 -18.82 -38.59 -4.35
CA VAL A 463 -17.66 -37.82 -4.83
C VAL A 463 -17.74 -36.38 -4.30
N ASN A 464 -16.67 -35.95 -3.63
CA ASN A 464 -16.52 -34.59 -3.14
C ASN A 464 -16.38 -33.58 -4.29
N LEU A 465 -17.14 -32.50 -4.22
CA LEU A 465 -17.08 -31.40 -5.17
C LEU A 465 -16.48 -30.16 -4.51
N SER A 466 -15.44 -29.60 -5.12
CA SER A 466 -14.85 -28.35 -4.62
C SER A 466 -15.78 -27.15 -4.87
N SER A 467 -15.68 -26.13 -4.02
CA SER A 467 -16.44 -24.87 -4.17
C SER A 467 -16.18 -24.20 -5.52
N GLN A 468 -14.93 -24.28 -6.01
CA GLN A 468 -14.54 -23.77 -7.31
C GLN A 468 -15.25 -24.48 -8.46
N GLN A 469 -15.35 -25.81 -8.42
CA GLN A 469 -16.08 -26.59 -9.44
C GLN A 469 -17.58 -26.36 -9.40
N PHE A 470 -18.17 -26.21 -8.20
CA PHE A 470 -19.61 -26.05 -8.05
C PHE A 470 -20.14 -24.78 -8.71
N HIS A 471 -19.36 -23.69 -8.69
CA HIS A 471 -19.76 -22.43 -9.30
C HIS A 471 -19.38 -22.31 -10.80
N GLN A 472 -18.87 -23.37 -11.42
CA GLN A 472 -18.57 -23.36 -12.85
C GLN A 472 -19.86 -23.39 -13.69
N PRO A 473 -20.00 -22.51 -14.69
CA PRO A 473 -21.19 -22.48 -15.54
C PRO A 473 -21.47 -23.79 -16.29
N ASN A 474 -20.43 -24.58 -16.59
CA ASN A 474 -20.53 -25.82 -17.37
C ASN A 474 -20.57 -27.09 -16.48
N LEU A 475 -20.83 -26.96 -15.17
CA LEU A 475 -20.83 -28.08 -14.22
C LEU A 475 -21.69 -29.25 -14.68
N ILE A 476 -22.95 -28.95 -15.01
CA ILE A 476 -23.94 -29.95 -15.38
C ILE A 476 -23.55 -30.65 -16.67
N ASP A 477 -23.08 -29.89 -17.66
CA ASP A 477 -22.73 -30.43 -18.97
C ASP A 477 -21.58 -31.42 -18.89
N TYR A 478 -20.52 -31.11 -18.12
CA TYR A 478 -19.41 -32.04 -17.99
C TYR A 478 -19.80 -33.30 -17.18
N ILE A 479 -20.68 -33.19 -16.18
CA ILE A 479 -21.19 -34.35 -15.44
C ILE A 479 -22.02 -35.26 -16.36
N ARG A 480 -22.87 -34.69 -17.22
CA ARG A 480 -23.63 -35.42 -18.23
C ARG A 480 -22.70 -36.16 -19.19
N GLU A 481 -21.65 -35.50 -19.67
CA GLU A 481 -20.63 -36.11 -20.53
C GLU A 481 -19.96 -37.29 -19.84
N ILE A 482 -19.49 -37.13 -18.59
CA ILE A 482 -18.84 -38.21 -17.83
C ILE A 482 -19.78 -39.42 -17.62
N LEU A 483 -21.04 -39.18 -17.25
CA LEU A 483 -22.00 -40.26 -17.03
C LEU A 483 -22.36 -40.97 -18.34
N ALA A 484 -22.44 -40.24 -19.46
CA ALA A 484 -22.62 -40.83 -20.79
C ALA A 484 -21.38 -41.63 -21.24
N GLU A 485 -20.17 -41.12 -21.01
CA GLU A 485 -18.90 -41.78 -21.32
C GLU A 485 -18.73 -43.09 -20.53
N THR A 486 -19.03 -43.06 -19.23
CA THR A 486 -18.83 -44.21 -18.32
C THR A 486 -19.99 -45.19 -18.33
N GLY A 487 -21.20 -44.74 -18.69
CA GLY A 487 -22.41 -45.55 -18.70
C GLY A 487 -22.97 -45.86 -17.30
N LEU A 488 -22.58 -45.10 -16.27
CA LEU A 488 -23.18 -45.18 -14.94
C LEU A 488 -24.54 -44.46 -14.95
N GLU A 489 -25.59 -45.08 -14.38
CA GLU A 489 -26.87 -44.39 -14.23
C GLU A 489 -26.75 -43.25 -13.19
N PRO A 490 -27.32 -42.05 -13.44
CA PRO A 490 -27.17 -40.88 -12.57
C PRO A 490 -27.50 -41.13 -11.09
N LYS A 491 -28.49 -41.99 -10.81
CA LYS A 491 -28.92 -42.35 -9.44
C LYS A 491 -27.86 -43.04 -8.58
N TYR A 492 -26.77 -43.51 -9.18
CA TYR A 492 -25.63 -44.11 -8.51
C TYR A 492 -24.44 -43.16 -8.37
N LEU A 493 -24.56 -41.91 -8.80
CA LEU A 493 -23.62 -40.85 -8.47
C LEU A 493 -24.24 -40.01 -7.35
N GLU A 494 -23.48 -39.82 -6.27
CA GLU A 494 -23.79 -38.89 -5.20
C GLU A 494 -22.70 -37.82 -5.15
N LEU A 495 -23.08 -36.55 -5.20
CA LEU A 495 -22.17 -35.42 -5.10
C LEU A 495 -22.22 -34.86 -3.69
N GLU A 496 -21.06 -34.77 -3.06
CA GLU A 496 -20.91 -34.20 -1.73
C GLU A 496 -20.50 -32.72 -1.86
N ILE A 497 -21.28 -31.84 -1.24
CA ILE A 497 -21.06 -30.39 -1.24
C ILE A 497 -20.97 -29.90 0.20
N THR A 498 -20.27 -28.80 0.46
CA THR A 498 -20.20 -28.19 1.80
C THR A 498 -21.26 -27.11 1.97
N GLU A 499 -21.57 -26.76 3.23
CA GLU A 499 -22.51 -25.67 3.56
C GLU A 499 -22.13 -24.32 2.91
N SER A 500 -20.83 -24.05 2.83
CA SER A 500 -20.30 -22.80 2.29
C SER A 500 -20.66 -22.58 0.81
N MET A 501 -20.84 -23.66 0.05
CA MET A 501 -21.16 -23.64 -1.39
C MET A 501 -22.60 -23.18 -1.66
N MET A 502 -23.43 -23.10 -0.62
CA MET A 502 -24.84 -22.73 -0.70
C MET A 502 -25.12 -21.27 -0.28
N MET A 503 -24.08 -20.47 -0.01
CA MET A 503 -24.26 -19.08 0.45
C MET A 503 -24.95 -18.18 -0.61
N ASP A 504 -24.71 -18.40 -1.91
CA ASP A 504 -25.50 -17.77 -2.98
C ASP A 504 -26.74 -18.61 -3.29
N ALA A 505 -27.77 -18.45 -2.47
CA ALA A 505 -28.99 -19.26 -2.54
C ALA A 505 -29.71 -19.21 -3.91
N LYS A 506 -29.49 -18.19 -4.75
CA LYS A 506 -30.12 -18.14 -6.09
C LYS A 506 -29.36 -19.02 -7.08
N VAL A 507 -28.04 -18.88 -7.12
CA VAL A 507 -27.18 -19.65 -8.03
C VAL A 507 -27.18 -21.13 -7.64
N SER A 508 -26.93 -21.44 -6.37
CA SER A 508 -26.87 -22.82 -5.88
C SER A 508 -28.19 -23.55 -6.08
N LYS A 509 -29.33 -22.88 -5.95
CA LYS A 509 -30.65 -23.51 -6.17
C LYS A 509 -30.82 -24.04 -7.59
N SER A 510 -30.48 -23.25 -8.62
CA SER A 510 -30.60 -23.67 -10.03
C SER A 510 -29.76 -24.91 -10.28
N ILE A 511 -28.50 -24.86 -9.84
CA ILE A 511 -27.54 -25.94 -10.03
C ILE A 511 -28.01 -27.23 -9.37
N LEU A 512 -28.45 -27.16 -8.12
CA LEU A 512 -28.90 -28.34 -7.38
C LEU A 512 -30.20 -28.91 -7.95
N GLN A 513 -31.11 -28.07 -8.44
CA GLN A 513 -32.32 -28.53 -9.12
C GLN A 513 -32.00 -29.25 -10.43
N GLU A 514 -31.07 -28.71 -11.23
CA GLU A 514 -30.66 -29.36 -12.48
C GLU A 514 -29.96 -30.71 -12.27
N LEU A 515 -29.16 -30.83 -11.20
CA LEU A 515 -28.53 -32.11 -10.80
C LEU A 515 -29.57 -33.14 -10.35
N ASP A 516 -30.52 -32.71 -9.52
CA ASP A 516 -31.61 -33.55 -9.01
C ASP A 516 -32.54 -34.03 -10.14
N GLU A 517 -32.93 -33.12 -11.04
CA GLU A 517 -33.74 -33.46 -12.23
C GLU A 517 -33.02 -34.43 -13.17
N PHE A 518 -31.69 -34.36 -13.25
CA PHE A 518 -30.89 -35.33 -13.99
C PHE A 518 -30.80 -36.69 -13.28
N GLY A 519 -31.12 -36.74 -11.98
CA GLY A 519 -31.16 -37.94 -11.16
C GLY A 519 -29.89 -38.19 -10.35
N VAL A 520 -29.00 -37.20 -10.22
CA VAL A 520 -27.80 -37.28 -9.38
C VAL A 520 -28.20 -36.99 -7.93
N LYS A 521 -27.71 -37.81 -6.99
CA LYS A 521 -27.94 -37.57 -5.57
C LYS A 521 -27.04 -36.48 -5.04
N ILE A 522 -27.53 -35.73 -4.06
CA ILE A 522 -26.81 -34.63 -3.43
C ILE A 522 -26.74 -34.89 -1.93
N SER A 523 -25.53 -34.92 -1.38
CA SER A 523 -25.27 -34.96 0.05
C SER A 523 -24.60 -33.68 0.52
N LEU A 524 -24.95 -33.26 1.74
CA LEU A 524 -24.34 -32.11 2.39
C LEU A 524 -23.29 -32.60 3.38
N ASP A 525 -22.04 -32.28 3.09
CA ASP A 525 -20.86 -32.65 3.85
C ASP A 525 -20.51 -31.60 4.92
N ASP A 526 -19.73 -32.04 5.92
CA ASP A 526 -19.26 -31.26 7.06
C ASP A 526 -20.38 -30.52 7.83
N PHE A 527 -21.58 -31.11 7.91
CA PHE A 527 -22.76 -30.42 8.44
C PHE A 527 -22.61 -30.08 9.93
N GLY A 528 -22.89 -28.82 10.28
CA GLY A 528 -22.80 -28.26 11.63
C GLY A 528 -21.55 -27.43 11.90
N THR A 529 -20.56 -27.44 11.00
CA THR A 529 -19.32 -26.65 11.13
C THR A 529 -19.45 -25.23 10.58
N GLY A 530 -20.50 -24.96 9.79
CA GLY A 530 -20.76 -23.69 9.11
C GLY A 530 -22.04 -22.98 9.57
N TYR A 531 -22.38 -21.88 8.87
CA TYR A 531 -23.59 -21.11 9.11
C TYR A 531 -24.71 -21.50 8.12
N SER A 532 -25.29 -22.69 8.28
CA SER A 532 -26.48 -23.06 7.50
C SER A 532 -27.75 -22.38 8.00
N SER A 533 -28.44 -21.68 7.09
CA SER A 533 -29.82 -21.31 7.34
C SER A 533 -30.72 -22.53 7.13
N LEU A 534 -31.40 -22.98 8.18
CA LEU A 534 -32.48 -23.99 8.11
C LEU A 534 -33.51 -23.68 7.00
N SER A 535 -33.68 -22.39 6.69
CA SER A 535 -34.59 -21.93 5.64
C SER A 535 -34.15 -22.38 4.22
N TYR A 536 -32.86 -22.61 4.00
CA TYR A 536 -32.30 -23.06 2.72
C TYR A 536 -32.34 -24.57 2.58
N LEU A 537 -32.07 -25.32 3.65
CA LEU A 537 -32.19 -26.79 3.66
C LEU A 537 -33.59 -27.25 3.23
N LYS A 538 -34.64 -26.52 3.62
CA LYS A 538 -36.01 -26.80 3.20
C LYS A 538 -36.26 -26.58 1.70
N GLN A 539 -35.46 -25.75 1.04
CA GLN A 539 -35.67 -25.30 -0.34
C GLN A 539 -34.85 -26.07 -1.37
N PHE A 540 -33.78 -26.75 -0.94
CA PHE A 540 -32.85 -27.44 -1.84
C PHE A 540 -33.13 -28.94 -1.91
N PRO A 541 -32.93 -29.58 -3.07
CA PRO A 541 -33.09 -31.02 -3.25
C PRO A 541 -31.91 -31.80 -2.65
N ILE A 542 -31.72 -31.68 -1.34
CA ILE A 542 -30.68 -32.40 -0.61
C ILE A 542 -31.25 -33.74 -0.15
N HIS A 543 -30.50 -34.82 -0.41
CA HIS A 543 -30.94 -36.19 -0.15
C HIS A 543 -30.39 -36.73 1.17
N LYS A 544 -29.14 -36.36 1.49
CA LYS A 544 -28.41 -36.90 2.63
C LYS A 544 -27.65 -35.80 3.38
N LEU A 545 -27.60 -35.88 4.71
CA LEU A 545 -26.76 -35.05 5.56
C LEU A 545 -25.62 -35.89 6.15
N LYS A 546 -24.38 -35.41 6.05
CA LYS A 546 -23.20 -36.05 6.63
C LYS A 546 -22.79 -35.29 7.88
N ILE A 547 -22.78 -35.97 9.02
CA ILE A 547 -22.39 -35.40 10.31
C ILE A 547 -20.87 -35.43 10.41
N ASP A 548 -20.25 -34.24 10.51
CA ASP A 548 -18.81 -34.10 10.56
C ASP A 548 -18.17 -34.89 11.73
N ARG A 549 -16.98 -35.41 11.47
CA ARG A 549 -16.18 -36.17 12.43
C ARG A 549 -15.90 -35.38 13.71
N SER A 550 -15.79 -34.05 13.67
CA SER A 550 -15.50 -33.25 14.88
C SER A 550 -16.57 -33.44 15.97
N PHE A 551 -17.84 -33.60 15.59
CA PHE A 551 -18.92 -33.89 16.53
C PHE A 551 -18.97 -35.35 16.98
N ILE A 552 -18.42 -36.27 16.20
CA ILE A 552 -18.40 -37.71 16.50
C ILE A 552 -17.21 -38.08 17.41
N ALA A 553 -16.07 -37.39 17.26
CA ALA A 553 -14.82 -37.70 17.96
C ALA A 553 -15.01 -37.75 19.49
N ASP A 554 -15.66 -36.73 20.07
CA ASP A 554 -15.85 -36.58 21.51
C ASP A 554 -17.29 -36.84 22.00
N ILE A 555 -18.13 -37.43 21.15
CA ILE A 555 -19.57 -37.66 21.41
C ILE A 555 -19.86 -38.46 22.68
N THR A 556 -18.93 -39.29 23.15
CA THR A 556 -19.14 -40.08 24.38
C THR A 556 -18.86 -39.29 25.66
N LYS A 557 -18.19 -38.14 25.56
CA LYS A 557 -17.73 -37.33 26.70
C LYS A 557 -18.35 -35.92 26.73
N ASN A 558 -18.62 -35.35 25.57
CA ASN A 558 -19.10 -33.98 25.44
C ASN A 558 -20.62 -33.93 25.27
N VAL A 559 -21.31 -33.39 26.28
CA VAL A 559 -22.78 -33.26 26.28
C VAL A 559 -23.27 -32.32 25.17
N ASN A 560 -22.47 -31.32 24.79
CA ASN A 560 -22.84 -30.40 23.70
C ASN A 560 -22.82 -31.13 22.36
N ASP A 561 -21.79 -31.93 22.08
CA ASP A 561 -21.69 -32.71 20.84
C ASP A 561 -22.84 -33.74 20.75
N GLN A 562 -23.19 -34.38 21.87
CA GLN A 562 -24.36 -35.27 21.93
C GLN A 562 -25.66 -34.55 21.55
N ALA A 563 -25.86 -33.35 22.09
CA ALA A 563 -27.05 -32.54 21.81
C ALA A 563 -27.10 -32.08 20.35
N ILE A 564 -25.95 -31.65 19.79
CA ILE A 564 -25.84 -31.24 18.39
C ILE A 564 -26.16 -32.41 17.47
N VAL A 565 -25.51 -33.57 17.66
CA VAL A 565 -25.72 -34.76 16.83
C VAL A 565 -27.18 -35.23 16.89
N ALA A 566 -27.79 -35.30 18.08
CA ALA A 566 -29.20 -35.66 18.22
C ALA A 566 -30.13 -34.67 17.50
N THR A 567 -29.80 -33.38 17.53
CA THR A 567 -30.55 -32.33 16.83
C THR A 567 -30.45 -32.49 15.31
N ILE A 568 -29.25 -32.74 14.78
CA ILE A 568 -29.00 -32.98 13.35
C ILE A 568 -29.81 -34.19 12.87
N ILE A 569 -29.76 -35.31 13.60
CA ILE A 569 -30.51 -36.54 13.25
C ILE A 569 -32.03 -36.27 13.25
N SER A 570 -32.54 -35.60 14.28
CA SER A 570 -33.96 -35.25 14.38
C SER A 570 -34.40 -34.34 13.23
N MET A 571 -33.57 -33.35 12.89
CA MET A 571 -33.82 -32.44 11.78
C MET A 571 -33.86 -33.19 10.43
N ALA A 572 -32.86 -34.02 10.14
CA ALA A 572 -32.78 -34.81 8.91
C ALA A 572 -34.06 -35.65 8.73
N LYS A 573 -34.48 -36.35 9.80
CA LYS A 573 -35.70 -37.16 9.82
C LYS A 573 -36.96 -36.33 9.52
N ASN A 574 -37.08 -35.14 10.10
CA ASN A 574 -38.23 -34.26 9.88
C ASN A 574 -38.26 -33.66 8.46
N LEU A 575 -37.09 -33.48 7.85
CA LEU A 575 -36.94 -33.02 6.47
C LEU A 575 -36.96 -34.17 5.45
N LYS A 576 -37.09 -35.43 5.90
CA LYS A 576 -37.04 -36.65 5.07
C LYS A 576 -35.73 -36.80 4.30
N MET A 577 -34.63 -36.42 4.94
CA MET A 577 -33.27 -36.61 4.44
C MET A 577 -32.65 -37.82 5.14
N ASP A 578 -31.82 -38.56 4.42
CA ASP A 578 -30.96 -39.59 4.99
C ASP A 578 -29.87 -38.91 5.84
N VAL A 579 -29.35 -39.60 6.85
CA VAL A 579 -28.28 -39.08 7.72
C VAL A 579 -27.21 -40.14 7.89
N ILE A 580 -25.97 -39.74 7.60
CA ILE A 580 -24.77 -40.56 7.79
C ILE A 580 -23.82 -39.88 8.78
N ALA A 581 -23.28 -40.65 9.71
CA ALA A 581 -22.28 -40.15 10.65
C ALA A 581 -20.87 -40.57 10.24
N GLU A 582 -19.94 -39.62 10.23
CA GLU A 582 -18.57 -39.82 9.77
C GLU A 582 -17.56 -40.00 10.91
N GLY A 583 -16.42 -40.60 10.58
CA GLY A 583 -15.28 -40.67 11.51
C GLY A 583 -15.52 -41.56 12.73
N ILE A 584 -16.37 -42.58 12.61
CA ILE A 584 -16.62 -43.53 13.69
C ILE A 584 -15.39 -44.43 13.87
N GLU A 585 -14.82 -44.43 15.07
CA GLU A 585 -13.59 -45.17 15.39
C GLU A 585 -13.80 -46.21 16.51
N THR A 586 -14.84 -46.04 17.32
CA THR A 586 -15.08 -46.87 18.51
C THR A 586 -16.49 -47.47 18.53
N LYS A 587 -16.64 -48.57 19.26
CA LYS A 587 -17.93 -49.21 19.48
C LYS A 587 -18.92 -48.30 20.23
N ASP A 588 -18.43 -47.52 21.19
CA ASP A 588 -19.27 -46.64 22.00
C ASP A 588 -19.89 -45.51 21.17
N GLN A 589 -19.14 -44.95 20.22
CA GLN A 589 -19.66 -43.98 19.23
C GLN A 589 -20.78 -44.61 18.38
N LEU A 590 -20.56 -45.83 17.89
CA LEU A 590 -21.55 -46.57 17.11
C LEU A 590 -22.84 -46.85 17.91
N GLU A 591 -22.70 -47.29 19.17
CA GLU A 591 -23.84 -47.55 20.04
C GLU A 591 -24.64 -46.27 20.33
N PHE A 592 -23.96 -45.13 20.53
CA PHE A 592 -24.64 -43.84 20.69
C PHE A 592 -25.47 -43.46 19.45
N LEU A 593 -24.87 -43.55 18.26
CA LEU A 593 -25.52 -43.19 17.00
C LEU A 593 -26.73 -44.09 16.71
N THR A 594 -26.57 -45.40 16.92
CA THR A 594 -27.65 -46.38 16.72
C THR A 594 -28.82 -46.13 17.67
N ARG A 595 -28.55 -45.79 18.95
CA ARG A 595 -29.60 -45.41 19.93
C ARG A 595 -30.37 -44.16 19.53
N ASN A 596 -29.71 -43.23 18.83
CA ASN A 596 -30.32 -42.01 18.32
C ASN A 596 -30.94 -42.17 16.91
N SER A 597 -31.09 -43.41 16.42
CA SER A 597 -31.67 -43.71 15.10
C SER A 597 -30.85 -43.20 13.89
N CYS A 598 -29.52 -43.06 14.06
CA CYS A 598 -28.61 -42.89 12.94
C CYS A 598 -28.05 -44.26 12.55
N GLU A 599 -28.53 -44.80 11.42
CA GLU A 599 -28.21 -46.14 10.95
C GLU A 599 -27.19 -46.15 9.81
N GLU A 600 -26.95 -45.05 9.11
CA GLU A 600 -25.89 -44.97 8.10
C GLU A 600 -24.60 -44.46 8.75
N ILE A 601 -23.51 -45.17 8.52
CA ILE A 601 -22.27 -44.95 9.26
C ILE A 601 -21.04 -45.13 8.37
N GLN A 602 -20.05 -44.28 8.60
CA GLN A 602 -18.76 -44.31 7.92
C GLN A 602 -17.64 -44.04 8.93
N GLY A 603 -16.56 -44.83 8.85
CA GLY A 603 -15.41 -44.62 9.73
C GLY A 603 -14.47 -45.81 9.83
N TYR A 604 -13.32 -45.57 10.48
CA TYR A 604 -12.24 -46.55 10.62
C TYR A 604 -12.61 -47.75 11.49
N TYR A 605 -13.67 -47.65 12.29
CA TYR A 605 -14.23 -48.79 13.01
C TYR A 605 -14.61 -49.95 12.07
N PHE A 606 -15.13 -49.64 10.87
CA PHE A 606 -15.47 -50.64 9.85
C PHE A 606 -14.34 -50.86 8.87
N SER A 607 -13.88 -49.77 8.26
CA SER A 607 -12.83 -49.85 7.26
C SER A 607 -12.15 -48.50 7.06
N ARG A 608 -10.83 -48.55 6.90
CA ARG A 608 -10.09 -47.44 6.32
C ARG A 608 -10.40 -47.38 4.81
N PRO A 609 -10.18 -46.24 4.14
CA PRO A 609 -10.24 -46.18 2.68
C PRO A 609 -9.32 -47.24 2.05
N LEU A 610 -9.81 -47.97 1.06
CA LEU A 610 -9.10 -49.08 0.42
C LEU A 610 -8.98 -48.86 -1.10
N PRO A 611 -7.94 -49.38 -1.77
CA PRO A 611 -7.91 -49.49 -3.23
C PRO A 611 -9.08 -50.34 -3.75
N ALA A 612 -9.53 -50.07 -4.98
CA ALA A 612 -10.68 -50.76 -5.57
C ALA A 612 -10.63 -52.31 -5.47
N PRO A 613 -9.51 -53.00 -5.81
CA PRO A 613 -9.45 -54.46 -5.72
C PRO A 613 -9.65 -55.00 -4.29
N GLN A 614 -9.26 -54.23 -3.28
CA GLN A 614 -9.41 -54.62 -1.88
C GLN A 614 -10.85 -54.44 -1.40
N VAL A 615 -11.56 -53.43 -1.88
CA VAL A 615 -13.01 -53.29 -1.64
C VAL A 615 -13.76 -54.48 -2.20
N GLU A 616 -13.46 -54.87 -3.45
CA GLU A 616 -14.10 -56.03 -4.07
C GLU A 616 -13.89 -57.31 -3.26
N ALA A 617 -12.65 -57.56 -2.84
CA ALA A 617 -12.28 -58.75 -2.08
C ALA A 617 -12.96 -58.80 -0.71
N ALA A 618 -13.03 -57.66 -0.01
CA ALA A 618 -13.56 -57.59 1.34
C ALA A 618 -15.09 -57.55 1.41
N PHE A 619 -15.76 -56.89 0.45
CA PHE A 619 -17.19 -56.58 0.55
C PHE A 619 -18.07 -57.19 -0.54
N PHE A 620 -17.54 -57.46 -1.74
CA PHE A 620 -18.37 -57.98 -2.85
C PHE A 620 -18.27 -59.48 -3.00
N ILE A 621 -17.07 -60.06 -2.94
CA ILE A 621 -16.85 -61.52 -3.11
C ILE A 621 -17.63 -62.34 -2.05
N PRO A 622 -17.65 -61.96 -0.74
CA PRO A 622 -18.44 -62.69 0.25
C PRO A 622 -19.93 -62.73 -0.10
N GLN A 623 -20.49 -61.60 -0.53
CA GLN A 623 -21.90 -61.48 -0.92
C GLN A 623 -22.25 -62.30 -2.17
N ARG A 624 -21.32 -62.39 -3.15
CA ARG A 624 -21.50 -63.23 -4.34
C ARG A 624 -21.53 -64.74 -4.02
N LYS A 625 -20.82 -65.18 -2.98
CA LYS A 625 -20.85 -66.58 -2.51
C LYS A 625 -22.12 -66.93 -1.76
N GLU A 626 -22.73 -65.98 -1.05
CA GLU A 626 -24.02 -66.18 -0.37
C GLU A 626 -25.20 -66.27 -1.33
N LYS A 627 -25.18 -65.55 -2.46
CA LYS A 627 -26.24 -65.63 -3.49
C LYS A 627 -26.20 -66.92 -4.34
N ASN A 628 -25.08 -67.65 -4.34
CA ASN A 628 -24.88 -68.90 -5.09
C ASN A 628 -25.07 -70.16 -4.22
N LYS A 629 -25.53 -70.00 -2.98
CA LYS A 629 -26.06 -71.06 -2.12
C LYS A 629 -27.57 -70.92 -2.05
#